data_AF-W7KUH1-F1
#
_entry.id   AF-W7KUH1-F1
#
_cell.length_a   1.000
_cell.length_b   1.000
_cell.length_c   1.000
_cell.angle_alpha   90.00
_cell.angle_beta   90.00
_cell.angle_gamma   90.00
#
_symmetry.space_group_name_H-M   'P 1'
#
loop_
_entity.id
_entity.type
_entity.pdbx_description
1 polymer ?
#
loop_
_entity_poly.entity_id
_entity_poly.type
_entity_poly.pdbx_seq_one_letter_code
_entity_poly.pdbx_strand_id
1 'polypeptide(L)'
;MSEVMGTRKIKDKDKVLEALSDKKTLLGCTPGVKEIDGDKFTAQVKVGLLNVEVEGILKDFKVNGNEVSNLLEVTGPGIIVAISTSVKVYDDYLEWKASYDVTGPLARAISNTIDRKAKEIATEIIECTLSSADVGDDS
;
A
#
# COMPACT_ATOMS: atom_id res chain seq x y z
N MET A 1 3.66 -4.01 16.45
CA MET A 1 4.34 -3.67 15.19
C MET A 1 4.88 -4.91 14.51
N SER A 2 4.26 -5.25 13.38
CA SER A 2 4.66 -6.34 12.48
C SER A 2 5.29 -5.74 11.22
N GLU A 3 6.04 -6.55 10.47
CA GLU A 3 6.79 -6.11 9.30
C GLU A 3 6.78 -7.13 8.18
N VAL A 4 6.65 -6.66 6.94
CA VAL A 4 6.81 -7.45 5.72
C VAL A 4 7.72 -6.70 4.74
N MET A 5 8.48 -7.45 3.95
CA MET A 5 9.40 -6.90 2.97
C MET A 5 9.50 -7.78 1.73
N GLY A 6 10.01 -7.21 0.65
CA GLY A 6 10.26 -7.94 -0.59
C GLY A 6 11.09 -7.14 -1.58
N THR A 7 11.42 -7.82 -2.68
CA THR A 7 12.12 -7.23 -3.82
C THR A 7 11.38 -7.58 -5.12
N ARG A 8 11.54 -6.74 -6.14
CA ARG A 8 11.00 -6.96 -7.48
C ARG A 8 11.97 -6.44 -8.52
N LYS A 9 12.19 -7.20 -9.59
CA LYS A 9 12.91 -6.71 -10.77
C LYS A 9 12.09 -5.66 -11.49
N ILE A 10 12.75 -4.67 -12.04
CA ILE A 10 12.14 -3.61 -12.84
C ILE A 10 12.92 -3.45 -14.15
N LYS A 11 12.30 -2.84 -15.15
CA LYS A 11 12.92 -2.60 -16.46
C LYS A 11 13.47 -1.19 -16.59
N ASP A 12 12.74 -0.21 -16.05
CA ASP A 12 13.02 1.21 -16.18
C ASP A 12 12.82 1.89 -14.82
N LYS A 13 13.93 2.31 -14.22
CA LYS A 13 13.94 2.98 -12.92
C LYS A 13 13.15 4.28 -12.91
N ASP A 14 13.25 5.09 -13.96
CA ASP A 14 12.67 6.42 -13.97
C ASP A 14 11.15 6.33 -14.11
N LYS A 15 10.65 5.45 -15.01
CA LYS A 15 9.21 5.18 -15.14
C LYS A 15 8.62 4.59 -13.84
N VAL A 16 9.33 3.66 -13.20
CA VAL A 16 8.89 3.08 -11.92
C VAL A 16 8.86 4.12 -10.81
N LEU A 17 9.89 4.97 -10.71
CA LEU A 17 9.97 6.01 -9.70
C LEU A 17 8.87 7.06 -9.90
N GLU A 18 8.58 7.44 -11.14
CA GLU A 18 7.47 8.35 -11.47
C GLU A 18 6.13 7.76 -11.00
N ALA A 19 5.84 6.50 -11.34
CA ALA A 19 4.61 5.83 -10.93
C ALA A 19 4.47 5.71 -9.41
N LEU A 20 5.55 5.35 -8.70
CA LEU A 20 5.58 5.28 -7.24
C LEU A 20 5.42 6.65 -6.57
N SER A 21 5.87 7.72 -7.24
CA SER A 21 5.82 9.10 -6.73
C SER A 21 4.43 9.74 -6.86
N ASP A 22 3.48 9.09 -7.55
CA ASP A 22 2.10 9.56 -7.65
C ASP A 22 1.22 8.96 -6.55
N LYS A 23 0.72 9.83 -5.67
CA LYS A 23 -0.27 9.48 -4.65
C LYS A 23 -1.51 8.81 -5.24
N LYS A 24 -1.97 9.26 -6.41
CA LYS A 24 -3.17 8.68 -7.06
C LYS A 24 -2.92 7.24 -7.47
N THR A 25 -1.72 6.91 -7.93
CA THR A 25 -1.33 5.53 -8.23
C THR A 25 -1.34 4.68 -6.97
N LEU A 26 -0.72 5.14 -5.87
CA LEU A 26 -0.75 4.42 -4.59
C LEU A 26 -2.18 4.13 -4.11
N LEU A 27 -3.03 5.16 -4.07
CA LEU A 27 -4.41 5.01 -3.60
C LEU A 27 -5.25 4.16 -4.57
N GLY A 28 -5.10 4.36 -5.87
CA GLY A 28 -5.81 3.60 -6.90
C GLY A 28 -5.41 2.13 -6.96
N CYS A 29 -4.15 1.81 -6.63
CA CYS A 29 -3.66 0.44 -6.54
C CYS A 29 -3.94 -0.23 -5.19
N THR A 30 -4.52 0.48 -4.22
CA THR A 30 -4.92 -0.13 -2.95
C THR A 30 -6.12 -1.06 -3.17
N PRO A 31 -6.02 -2.36 -2.82
CA PRO A 31 -7.07 -3.31 -3.13
C PRO A 31 -8.42 -2.95 -2.49
N GLY A 32 -9.48 -3.09 -3.28
CA GLY A 32 -10.85 -2.88 -2.81
C GLY A 32 -11.29 -1.42 -2.70
N VAL A 33 -10.46 -0.44 -3.06
CA VAL A 33 -10.83 0.99 -3.09
C VAL A 33 -12.06 1.21 -3.98
N LYS A 34 -13.01 1.98 -3.46
CA LYS A 34 -14.27 2.35 -4.13
C LYS A 34 -14.30 3.82 -4.49
N GLU A 35 -13.89 4.67 -3.56
CA GLU A 35 -13.89 6.12 -3.71
C GLU A 35 -12.59 6.71 -3.17
N ILE A 36 -12.11 7.76 -3.81
CA ILE A 36 -10.94 8.55 -3.39
C ILE A 36 -11.37 10.01 -3.33
N ASP A 37 -11.13 10.66 -2.20
CA ASP A 37 -11.36 12.09 -1.99
C ASP A 37 -10.10 12.72 -1.37
N GLY A 38 -9.28 13.32 -2.22
CA GLY A 38 -7.97 13.87 -1.84
C GLY A 38 -7.05 12.78 -1.30
N ASP A 39 -6.63 12.93 -0.03
CA ASP A 39 -5.79 11.96 0.68
C ASP A 39 -6.61 10.88 1.41
N LYS A 40 -7.95 10.86 1.27
CA LYS A 40 -8.84 9.86 1.87
C LYS A 40 -9.36 8.88 0.84
N PHE A 41 -9.67 7.67 1.28
CA PHE A 41 -10.35 6.67 0.46
C PHE A 41 -11.30 5.80 1.29
N THR A 42 -12.28 5.21 0.62
CA THR A 42 -13.08 4.10 1.16
C THR A 42 -12.71 2.83 0.41
N ALA A 43 -12.63 1.72 1.14
CA ALA A 43 -12.31 0.42 0.54
C ALA A 43 -13.19 -0.69 1.14
N GLN A 44 -13.50 -1.68 0.30
CA GLN A 44 -14.17 -2.90 0.73
C GLN A 44 -13.15 -4.02 0.86
N VAL A 45 -12.93 -4.46 2.10
CA VAL A 45 -11.91 -5.47 2.44
C VAL A 45 -12.58 -6.74 2.94
N LYS A 46 -12.06 -7.87 2.49
CA LYS A 46 -12.51 -9.19 2.96
C LYS A 46 -11.64 -9.66 4.13
N VAL A 47 -12.25 -9.75 5.32
CA VAL A 47 -11.60 -10.26 6.54
C VAL A 47 -12.27 -11.59 6.91
N GLY A 48 -11.64 -12.70 6.51
CA GLY A 48 -12.24 -14.03 6.65
C GLY A 48 -13.48 -14.18 5.75
N LEU A 49 -14.65 -14.43 6.36
CA LEU A 49 -15.94 -14.53 5.65
C LEU A 49 -16.70 -13.19 5.59
N LEU A 50 -16.21 -12.15 6.27
CA LEU A 50 -16.87 -10.86 6.36
C LEU A 50 -16.32 -9.91 5.29
N ASN A 51 -17.22 -9.19 4.62
CA ASN A 51 -16.88 -8.03 3.82
C ASN A 51 -17.10 -6.79 4.69
N VAL A 52 -16.05 -5.99 4.84
CA VAL A 52 -16.03 -4.84 5.74
C VAL A 52 -15.65 -3.62 4.93
N GLU A 53 -16.41 -2.54 5.11
CA GLU A 53 -16.01 -1.23 4.60
C GLU A 53 -15.04 -0.59 5.59
N VAL A 54 -13.95 -0.05 5.06
CA VAL A 54 -12.92 0.66 5.82
C VAL A 54 -12.70 2.02 5.20
N GLU A 55 -12.31 2.97 6.04
CA GLU A 55 -11.89 4.30 5.64
C GLU A 55 -10.38 4.40 5.81
N GLY A 56 -9.69 4.92 4.80
CA GLY A 56 -8.26 5.15 4.84
C GLY A 56 -7.91 6.61 4.64
N ILE A 57 -6.80 7.04 5.24
CA ILE A 57 -6.22 8.37 5.03
C ILE A 57 -4.70 8.26 4.88
N LEU A 58 -4.18 8.90 3.85
CA LEU A 58 -2.76 9.10 3.61
C LEU A 58 -2.27 10.29 4.45
N LYS A 59 -1.68 10.00 5.62
CA LYS A 59 -1.22 11.02 6.58
C LYS A 59 0.09 11.67 6.17
N ASP A 60 0.97 10.92 5.51
CA ASP A 60 2.28 11.39 5.07
C ASP A 60 2.65 10.69 3.75
N PHE A 61 3.36 11.40 2.88
CA PHE A 61 3.85 10.91 1.60
C PHE A 61 5.08 11.72 1.20
N LYS A 62 6.22 11.05 1.04
CA LYS A 62 7.52 11.67 0.79
C LYS A 62 8.25 10.96 -0.33
N VAL A 63 8.80 11.77 -1.24
CA VAL A 63 9.67 11.33 -2.33
C VAL A 63 11.04 11.96 -2.09
N ASN A 64 12.06 11.13 -1.86
CA ASN A 64 13.42 11.55 -1.54
C ASN A 64 14.40 10.85 -2.47
N GLY A 65 14.70 11.46 -3.61
CA GLY A 65 15.56 10.85 -4.62
C GLY A 65 14.92 9.56 -5.13
N ASN A 66 15.55 8.42 -4.87
CA ASN A 66 15.09 7.10 -5.30
C ASN A 66 14.27 6.33 -4.25
N GLU A 67 13.83 7.01 -3.19
CA GLU A 67 13.01 6.41 -2.14
C GLU A 67 11.65 7.12 -2.03
N VAL A 68 10.58 6.33 -2.02
CA VAL A 68 9.22 6.79 -1.73
C VAL A 68 8.76 6.18 -0.42
N SER A 69 8.22 7.00 0.47
CA SER A 69 7.69 6.54 1.75
C SER A 69 6.33 7.16 2.05
N ASN A 70 5.49 6.44 2.79
CA ASN A 70 4.18 6.94 3.21
C ASN A 70 3.74 6.39 4.56
N LEU A 71 2.75 7.06 5.14
CA LEU A 71 1.99 6.61 6.30
C LEU A 71 0.49 6.61 5.95
N LEU A 72 -0.09 5.43 5.92
CA LEU A 72 -1.52 5.20 5.78
C LEU A 72 -2.13 4.84 7.13
N GLU A 73 -3.27 5.44 7.45
CA GLU A 73 -4.10 5.05 8.59
C GLU A 73 -5.43 4.54 8.07
N VAL A 74 -5.80 3.31 8.42
CA VAL A 74 -7.03 2.64 8.00
C VAL A 74 -7.88 2.37 9.22
N THR A 75 -9.11 2.87 9.23
CA THR A 75 -10.09 2.68 10.29
C THR A 75 -11.19 1.75 9.80
N GLY A 76 -11.54 0.77 10.62
CA GLY A 76 -12.65 -0.13 10.40
C GLY A 76 -13.40 -0.41 11.70
N PRO A 77 -14.47 -1.23 11.65
CA PRO A 77 -15.24 -1.60 12.83
C PRO A 77 -14.36 -2.19 13.94
N GLY A 78 -14.16 -1.41 15.02
CA GLY A 78 -13.40 -1.83 16.19
C GLY A 78 -11.88 -1.97 15.99
N ILE A 79 -11.33 -1.45 14.88
CA ILE A 79 -9.90 -1.52 14.55
C ILE A 79 -9.37 -0.23 13.92
N ILE A 80 -8.10 0.05 14.21
CA ILE A 80 -7.31 1.08 13.50
C ILE A 80 -5.97 0.44 13.14
N VAL A 81 -5.56 0.58 11.88
CA VAL A 81 -4.29 0.07 11.36
C VAL A 81 -3.46 1.24 10.86
N ALA A 82 -2.28 1.44 11.46
CA ALA A 82 -1.27 2.36 10.93
C ALA A 82 -0.26 1.57 10.11
N ILE A 83 -0.01 1.98 8.87
CA ILE A 83 0.84 1.30 7.89
C ILE A 83 1.88 2.30 7.39
N SER A 84 3.14 2.07 7.74
CA SER A 84 4.28 2.82 7.19
C SER A 84 4.91 2.00 6.08
N THR A 85 5.13 2.59 4.91
CA THR A 85 5.83 1.93 3.81
C THR A 85 7.03 2.74 3.35
N SER A 86 8.05 2.04 2.86
CA SER A 86 9.18 2.59 2.12
C SER A 86 9.50 1.69 0.94
N VAL A 87 9.69 2.31 -0.22
CA VAL A 87 10.07 1.66 -1.48
C VAL A 87 11.30 2.38 -2.00
N LYS A 88 12.40 1.64 -2.17
CA LYS A 88 13.66 2.15 -2.71
C LYS A 88 13.92 1.54 -4.07
N VAL A 89 14.14 2.39 -5.06
CA VAL A 89 14.29 2.01 -6.47
C VAL A 89 15.78 2.05 -6.85
N TYR A 90 16.28 0.94 -7.36
CA TYR A 90 17.61 0.78 -7.94
C TYR A 90 17.50 0.69 -9.46
N ASP A 91 18.61 0.44 -10.16
CA ASP A 91 18.62 0.50 -11.62
C ASP A 91 17.84 -0.67 -12.26
N ASP A 92 17.88 -1.87 -11.66
CA ASP A 92 17.25 -3.09 -12.20
C ASP A 92 16.29 -3.79 -11.23
N TYR A 93 16.12 -3.26 -10.01
CA TYR A 93 15.16 -3.76 -9.03
C TYR A 93 14.67 -2.68 -8.08
N LEU A 94 13.61 -2.99 -7.33
CA LEU A 94 13.20 -2.24 -6.16
C LEU A 94 13.19 -3.14 -4.92
N GLU A 95 13.34 -2.50 -3.76
CA GLU A 95 13.15 -3.08 -2.44
C GLU A 95 11.98 -2.35 -1.77
N TRP A 96 11.11 -3.09 -1.11
CA TRP A 96 9.99 -2.50 -0.38
C TRP A 96 9.88 -3.11 1.01
N LYS A 97 9.40 -2.27 1.93
CA LYS A 97 9.11 -2.62 3.31
C LYS A 97 7.79 -1.97 3.72
N ALA A 98 6.96 -2.74 4.41
CA ALA A 98 5.76 -2.24 5.06
C ALA A 98 5.76 -2.69 6.53
N SER A 99 5.68 -1.73 7.43
CA SER A 99 5.53 -1.94 8.87
C SER A 99 4.13 -1.51 9.27
N TYR A 100 3.45 -2.29 10.08
CA TYR A 100 2.08 -1.99 10.49
C TYR A 100 1.82 -2.29 11.96
N ASP A 101 0.89 -1.53 12.52
CA ASP A 101 0.42 -1.68 13.90
C ASP A 101 -1.10 -1.67 13.94
N VAL A 102 -1.68 -2.62 14.67
CA VAL A 102 -3.13 -2.82 14.76
C VAL A 102 -3.57 -2.51 16.18
N THR A 103 -4.47 -1.56 16.33
CA THR A 103 -5.02 -1.14 17.62
C THR A 103 -6.55 -1.23 17.61
N GLY A 104 -7.15 -1.10 18.80
CA GLY A 104 -8.61 -1.17 18.98
C GLY A 104 -9.10 -2.45 19.66
N PRO A 105 -10.40 -2.48 20.03
CA PRO A 105 -10.99 -3.58 20.82
C PRO A 105 -10.94 -4.94 20.12
N LEU A 106 -10.93 -4.98 18.78
CA LEU A 106 -10.89 -6.23 18.01
C LEU A 106 -9.49 -6.61 17.51
N ALA A 107 -8.46 -5.80 17.79
CA ALA A 107 -7.11 -5.98 17.25
C ALA A 107 -6.55 -7.39 17.50
N ARG A 108 -6.69 -7.91 18.73
CA ARG A 108 -6.20 -9.25 19.10
C ARG A 108 -6.91 -10.39 18.37
N ALA A 109 -8.19 -10.20 18.01
CA ALA A 109 -8.97 -11.24 17.35
C ALA A 109 -8.61 -11.38 15.88
N ILE A 110 -8.18 -10.29 15.24
CA ILE A 110 -7.95 -10.25 13.78
C ILE A 110 -6.47 -10.13 13.39
N SER A 111 -5.56 -9.91 14.34
CA SER A 111 -4.12 -9.72 14.07
C SER A 111 -3.55 -10.79 13.17
N ASN A 112 -3.82 -12.07 13.48
CA ASN A 112 -3.35 -13.21 12.68
C ASN A 112 -3.86 -13.18 11.23
N THR A 113 -5.08 -12.67 11.01
CA THR A 113 -5.64 -12.54 9.66
C THR A 113 -4.95 -11.42 8.89
N ILE A 114 -4.72 -10.29 9.54
CA ILE A 114 -3.96 -9.16 8.96
C ILE A 114 -2.54 -9.61 8.65
N ASP A 115 -1.84 -10.27 9.59
CA ASP A 115 -0.46 -10.72 9.41
C ASP A 115 -0.32 -11.64 8.20
N ARG A 116 -1.27 -12.56 8.01
CA ARG A 116 -1.29 -13.48 6.86
C ARG A 116 -1.54 -12.76 5.53
N LYS A 117 -2.28 -11.65 5.53
CA LYS A 117 -2.66 -10.90 4.33
C LYS A 117 -1.74 -9.73 4.01
N ALA A 118 -0.98 -9.22 4.98
CA ALA A 118 -0.16 -8.01 4.82
C ALA A 118 0.83 -8.13 3.64
N LYS A 119 1.52 -9.26 3.52
CA LYS A 119 2.47 -9.48 2.42
C LYS A 119 1.77 -9.58 1.07
N GLU A 120 0.61 -10.21 1.02
CA GLU A 120 -0.20 -10.35 -0.21
C GLU A 120 -0.66 -8.99 -0.71
N ILE A 121 -1.27 -8.18 0.17
CA ILE A 121 -1.74 -6.82 -0.15
C ILE A 121 -0.59 -5.92 -0.59
N ALA A 122 0.52 -5.90 0.16
CA ALA A 122 1.68 -5.08 -0.20
C ALA A 122 2.25 -5.48 -1.56
N THR A 123 2.27 -6.79 -1.86
CA THR A 123 2.71 -7.31 -3.16
C THR A 123 1.77 -6.87 -4.28
N GLU A 124 0.45 -6.95 -4.08
CA GLU A 124 -0.57 -6.55 -5.06
C GLU A 124 -0.47 -5.06 -5.41
N ILE A 125 -0.26 -4.20 -4.41
CA ILE A 125 -0.06 -2.74 -4.61
C ILE A 125 1.18 -2.48 -5.47
N ILE A 126 2.30 -3.15 -5.16
CA ILE A 126 3.55 -3.01 -5.92
C ILE A 126 3.35 -3.50 -7.36
N GLU A 127 2.71 -4.65 -7.56
CA GLU A 127 2.47 -5.21 -8.90
C GLU A 127 1.54 -4.34 -9.74
N CYS A 128 0.49 -3.77 -9.13
CA CYS A 128 -0.37 -2.78 -9.79
C CYS A 128 0.40 -1.52 -10.18
N THR A 129 1.23 -0.99 -9.27
CA THR A 129 2.02 0.24 -9.52
C THR A 129 3.07 0.03 -10.61
N LEU A 130 3.69 -1.15 -10.67
CA LEU A 130 4.62 -1.50 -11.76
C LEU A 130 3.89 -1.65 -13.09
N SER A 131 2.66 -2.17 -13.07
CA SER A 131 1.84 -2.30 -14.28
C SER A 131 1.45 -0.94 -14.86
N SER A 132 1.17 0.07 -14.01
CA SER A 132 0.88 1.42 -14.50
C SER A 132 2.11 2.11 -15.10
N ALA A 133 3.32 1.78 -14.63
CA ALA A 133 4.57 2.28 -15.20
C ALA A 133 4.87 1.72 -16.61
N ASP A 134 4.48 0.48 -16.89
CA ASP A 134 4.66 -0.17 -18.20
C ASP A 134 3.67 0.35 -19.28
N VAL A 135 2.55 0.99 -18.90
CA VAL A 135 1.49 1.44 -19.84
C VAL A 135 1.75 2.83 -20.43
N GLY A 136 2.74 3.60 -19.95
CA GLY A 136 3.05 4.94 -20.42
C GLY A 136 3.72 5.06 -21.80
N ASP A 137 3.59 4.06 -22.69
CA ASP A 137 4.34 3.94 -23.95
C ASP A 137 3.47 3.90 -25.22
N ASP A 138 2.27 4.49 -25.20
CA ASP A 138 1.47 4.75 -26.40
C ASP A 138 1.03 6.22 -26.46
N SER A 139 1.92 7.10 -26.92
CA SER A 139 1.58 8.44 -27.45
C SER A 139 2.60 8.91 -28.48
#